data_AF-A0A257A7Q2-F1
#
_entry.id   AF-A0A257A7Q2-F1
#
_cell.length_a   1.000
_cell.length_b   1.000
_cell.length_c   1.000
_cell.angle_alpha   90.00
_cell.angle_beta   90.00
_cell.angle_gamma   90.00
#
_symmetry.space_group_name_H-M   'P 1'
#
loop_
_entity.id
_entity.type
_entity.pdbx_description
1 polymer ?
#
loop_
_entity_poly.entity_id
_entity_poly.type
_entity_poly.pdbx_seq_one_letter_code
_entity_poly.pdbx_strand_id
1 'polypeptide(L)'
;MEFCPKCGNLMVPVRRHGRTILKCRACGFEVEKAHVDYKLSRHVGESKHVITSKISEETGKSLRRSEEREILQEYYEVFLETFSEEESSEESS
;
A
#
# COMPACT_ATOMS: atom_id res chain seq x y z
N MET A 1 -25.19 0.77 16.19
CA MET A 1 -23.92 0.99 16.92
C MET A 1 -24.21 0.80 18.40
N GLU A 2 -23.36 0.11 19.15
CA GLU A 2 -23.67 -0.28 20.54
C GLU A 2 -22.59 0.19 21.52
N PHE A 3 -23.03 0.60 22.69
CA PHE A 3 -22.17 1.06 23.79
C PHE A 3 -22.14 0.03 24.91
N CYS A 4 -21.01 -0.04 25.60
CA CYS A 4 -20.81 -0.97 26.69
C CYS A 4 -21.68 -0.58 27.89
N PRO A 5 -22.48 -1.50 28.46
CA PRO A 5 -23.33 -1.21 29.61
C PRO A 5 -22.54 -0.93 30.90
N LYS A 6 -21.25 -1.33 30.96
CA LYS A 6 -20.41 -1.14 32.15
C LYS A 6 -19.72 0.21 32.21
N CYS A 7 -19.30 0.75 31.06
CA CYS A 7 -18.44 1.94 31.01
C CYS A 7 -18.83 2.95 29.93
N GLY A 8 -19.93 2.73 29.21
CA GLY A 8 -20.43 3.64 28.18
C GLY A 8 -19.57 3.73 26.91
N ASN A 9 -18.44 3.01 26.83
CA ASN A 9 -17.55 3.06 25.67
C ASN A 9 -18.10 2.28 24.46
N LEU A 10 -17.78 2.74 23.26
CA LEU A 10 -18.21 2.10 22.00
C LEU A 10 -17.69 0.66 21.92
N MET A 11 -18.59 -0.29 21.65
CA MET A 11 -18.23 -1.68 21.42
C MET A 11 -17.76 -1.89 19.98
N VAL A 12 -16.73 -2.71 19.82
CA VAL A 12 -16.11 -2.96 18.52
C VAL A 12 -16.33 -4.42 18.11
N PRO A 13 -16.81 -4.68 16.89
CA PRO A 13 -16.92 -6.04 16.38
C PRO A 13 -15.54 -6.66 16.12
N VAL A 14 -15.36 -7.87 16.63
CA VAL A 14 -14.17 -8.70 16.47
C VAL A 14 -14.65 -10.06 15.96
N ARG A 15 -14.01 -10.58 14.91
CA ARG A 15 -14.27 -11.95 14.44
C ARG A 15 -13.41 -12.92 15.23
N ARG A 16 -14.01 -13.87 15.92
CA ARG A 16 -13.35 -14.97 16.66
C ARG A 16 -14.02 -16.29 16.26
N HIS A 17 -13.23 -17.26 15.82
CA HIS A 17 -13.70 -18.62 15.49
C HIS A 17 -14.93 -18.66 14.55
N GLY A 18 -14.97 -17.78 13.54
CA GLY A 18 -16.08 -17.70 12.57
C GLY A 18 -17.33 -16.97 13.07
N ARG A 19 -17.35 -16.52 14.33
CA ARG A 19 -18.45 -15.73 14.91
C ARG A 19 -18.03 -14.28 15.13
N THR A 20 -19.00 -13.38 15.06
CA THR A 20 -18.78 -11.96 15.36
C THR A 20 -19.11 -11.71 16.83
N ILE A 21 -18.15 -11.23 17.59
CA ILE A 21 -18.33 -10.82 18.99
C ILE A 21 -18.12 -9.31 19.10
N LEU A 22 -18.89 -8.65 19.93
CA LEU A 22 -18.70 -7.25 20.28
C LEU A 22 -17.85 -7.18 21.54
N LYS A 23 -16.68 -6.53 21.45
CA LYS A 23 -15.76 -6.34 22.58
C LYS A 23 -15.63 -4.87 22.93
N CYS A 24 -15.75 -4.56 24.22
CA CYS A 24 -15.39 -3.26 24.76
C CYS A 24 -13.88 -3.16 24.96
N ARG A 25 -13.26 -2.12 24.38
CA ARG A 25 -11.80 -1.88 24.52
C ARG A 25 -11.39 -1.32 25.88
N ALA A 26 -12.33 -0.73 26.62
CA ALA A 26 -12.02 -0.06 27.89
C ALA A 26 -12.11 -1.00 29.10
N CYS A 27 -13.16 -1.82 29.20
CA CYS A 27 -13.37 -2.72 30.35
C CYS A 27 -13.27 -4.21 30.01
N GLY A 28 -13.12 -4.57 28.73
CA GLY A 28 -13.02 -5.96 28.30
C GLY A 28 -14.34 -6.74 28.24
N PHE A 29 -15.49 -6.07 28.37
CA PHE A 29 -16.80 -6.73 28.23
C PHE A 29 -17.00 -7.30 26.82
N GLU A 30 -17.47 -8.54 26.72
CA GLU A 30 -17.67 -9.28 25.47
C GLU A 30 -19.12 -9.76 25.37
N VAL A 31 -19.73 -9.60 24.20
CA VAL A 31 -21.08 -10.07 23.87
C VAL A 31 -21.06 -10.74 22.51
N GLU A 32 -21.59 -11.96 22.43
CA GLU A 32 -21.77 -12.64 21.16
C GLU A 32 -23.02 -12.11 20.45
N LYS A 33 -22.89 -11.70 19.18
CA LYS A 33 -24.03 -11.31 18.34
C LYS A 33 -23.96 -11.97 16.97
N ALA A 34 -25.07 -12.58 16.56
CA ALA A 34 -25.19 -13.22 15.25
C ALA A 34 -25.09 -12.21 14.10
N HIS A 35 -25.65 -11.01 14.27
CA HIS A 35 -25.64 -9.94 13.29
C HIS A 35 -25.18 -8.62 13.93
N VAL A 36 -24.27 -7.92 13.25
CA VAL A 36 -23.81 -6.59 13.62
C VAL A 36 -24.01 -5.69 12.41
N ASP A 37 -24.90 -4.70 12.54
CA ASP A 37 -25.33 -3.86 11.41
C ASP A 37 -24.33 -2.76 11.02
N TYR A 38 -23.21 -2.64 11.75
CA TYR A 38 -22.19 -1.62 11.49
C TYR A 38 -20.81 -2.25 11.29
N LYS A 39 -20.11 -1.79 10.26
CA LYS A 39 -18.73 -2.19 9.96
C LYS A 39 -17.78 -1.07 10.39
N LEU A 40 -16.76 -1.42 11.15
CA LEU A 40 -15.66 -0.50 11.47
C LEU A 40 -14.67 -0.51 10.30
N SER A 41 -14.70 0.51 9.43
CA SER A 41 -13.64 0.75 8.46
C SER A 41 -12.48 1.46 9.15
N ARG A 42 -11.26 0.98 8.92
CA ARG A 42 -10.03 1.71 9.26
C ARG A 42 -9.43 2.18 7.95
N HIS A 43 -9.31 3.49 7.76
CA HIS A 43 -8.43 4.05 6.74
C HIS A 43 -7.00 3.76 7.18
N VAL A 44 -6.38 2.77 6.54
CA VAL A 44 -4.94 2.50 6.70
C VAL A 44 -4.23 3.47 5.77
N GLY A 45 -3.47 4.41 6.33
CA GLY A 45 -2.54 5.21 5.53
C GLY A 45 -1.44 4.33 4.97
N GLU A 46 -0.96 4.67 3.77
CA GLU A 46 -0.04 3.87 2.95
C GLU A 46 1.28 3.46 3.64
N SER A 47 1.61 4.06 4.79
CA SER A 47 2.89 3.87 5.52
C SER A 47 2.99 2.64 6.42
N LYS A 48 1.96 1.77 6.50
CA LYS A 48 1.99 0.56 7.37
C LYS A 48 1.83 -0.78 6.61
N HIS A 49 2.11 -0.80 5.31
CA HIS A 49 2.13 -2.05 4.54
C HIS A 49 3.53 -2.68 4.59
N VAL A 50 3.72 -3.71 5.41
CA VAL A 50 4.85 -4.64 5.23
C VAL A 50 4.42 -5.64 4.16
N ILE A 51 4.93 -5.46 2.95
CA ILE A 51 4.59 -6.28 1.77
C ILE A 51 5.46 -7.54 1.81
N THR A 52 4.89 -8.66 2.25
CA THR A 52 5.43 -10.00 1.92
C THR A 52 4.70 -10.48 0.66
N SER A 53 5.35 -10.26 -0.48
CA SER A 53 5.10 -10.86 -1.79
C SER A 53 3.63 -11.02 -2.22
N LYS A 54 3.09 -9.97 -2.87
CA LYS A 54 2.14 -10.12 -3.98
C LYS A 54 2.48 -9.06 -5.02
N ILE A 55 2.94 -9.52 -6.18
CA ILE A 55 2.94 -8.71 -7.40
C ILE A 55 1.46 -8.52 -7.74
N SER A 56 0.90 -7.40 -7.31
CA SER A 56 -0.42 -6.92 -7.70
C SER A 56 -0.23 -5.73 -8.62
N GLU A 57 -0.87 -5.81 -9.77
CA GLU A 57 -0.77 -4.87 -10.89
C GLU A 57 -1.00 -3.40 -10.47
N GLU A 58 0.04 -2.61 -10.72
CA GLU A 58 0.08 -1.20 -11.13
C GLU A 58 -1.08 -0.24 -10.79
N THR A 59 -1.07 0.29 -9.57
CA THR A 59 -1.66 1.60 -9.28
C THR A 59 -0.56 2.59 -8.93
N GLY A 60 -0.02 3.30 -9.94
CA GLY A 60 0.97 4.38 -9.71
C GLY A 60 1.87 4.82 -10.87
N LYS A 61 1.55 4.51 -12.14
CA LYS A 61 2.47 4.71 -13.29
C LYS A 61 2.24 5.95 -14.16
N SER A 62 1.61 7.02 -13.67
CA SER A 62 1.36 8.20 -14.53
C SER A 62 2.52 9.18 -14.60
N LEU A 63 3.21 9.47 -13.50
CA LEU A 63 4.25 10.52 -13.46
C LEU A 63 5.67 9.95 -13.57
N ARG A 64 5.92 8.76 -13.02
CA ARG A 64 7.24 8.09 -13.14
C ARG A 64 7.60 7.67 -14.57
N ARG A 65 6.61 7.50 -15.45
CA ARG A 65 6.82 6.99 -16.82
C ARG A 65 7.40 8.03 -17.77
N SER A 66 7.18 9.33 -17.54
CA SER A 66 7.76 10.39 -18.38
C SER A 66 9.21 10.66 -18.01
N GLU A 67 9.48 10.86 -16.72
CA GLU A 67 10.84 11.12 -16.21
C GLU A 67 11.78 9.96 -16.53
N GLU A 68 11.34 8.71 -16.31
CA GLU A 68 12.11 7.52 -16.66
C GLU A 68 12.43 7.43 -18.17
N ARG A 69 11.51 7.91 -19.01
CA ARG A 69 11.67 7.89 -20.47
C ARG A 69 12.60 8.99 -20.95
N GLU A 70 12.58 10.16 -20.32
CA GLU A 70 13.55 11.25 -20.56
C GLU A 70 14.96 10.84 -20.14
N ILE A 71 15.10 10.27 -18.93
CA ILE A 71 16.39 9.76 -18.43
C ILE A 71 16.95 8.66 -19.34
N LEU A 72 16.09 7.75 -19.81
CA LEU A 72 16.51 6.68 -20.72
C LEU A 72 16.97 7.23 -22.08
N GLN A 73 16.31 8.28 -22.57
CA GLN A 73 16.70 8.94 -23.81
C GLN A 73 18.06 9.64 -23.67
N GLU A 74 18.25 10.43 -22.61
CA GLU A 74 19.52 11.12 -22.33
C GLU A 74 20.70 10.12 -22.20
N TYR A 75 20.48 9.01 -21.49
CA TYR A 75 21.48 7.94 -21.38
C TYR A 75 21.88 7.35 -22.73
N TYR A 76 20.89 7.14 -23.62
CA TYR A 76 21.15 6.58 -24.95
C TYR A 76 21.87 7.56 -25.88
N GLU A 77 21.56 8.85 -25.78
CA GLU A 77 22.26 9.91 -26.52
C GLU A 77 23.74 9.96 -26.13
N VAL A 78 24.05 10.01 -24.83
CA VAL A 78 25.44 9.99 -24.32
C VAL A 78 26.18 8.72 -24.77
N PHE A 79 25.50 7.56 -24.75
CA PHE A 79 26.09 6.30 -25.19
C PHE A 79 26.46 6.34 -26.68
N LEU A 80 25.58 6.84 -27.55
CA LEU A 80 25.85 6.92 -28.98
C LEU A 80 26.94 7.95 -29.32
N GLU A 81 26.97 9.08 -28.63
CA GLU A 81 28.04 10.07 -28.76
C GLU A 81 29.39 9.45 -28.40
N THR A 82 29.48 8.80 -27.23
CA THR A 82 30.71 8.13 -26.78
C THR A 82 31.18 7.08 -27.78
N PHE A 83 30.26 6.26 -28.30
CA PHE A 83 30.60 5.21 -29.27
C PHE A 83 31.05 5.79 -30.62
N SER A 84 30.38 6.84 -31.09
CA SER A 84 30.78 7.53 -32.33
C SER A 84 32.13 8.24 -32.18
N GLU A 85 32.42 8.81 -31.00
CA GLU A 85 33.72 9.41 -30.69
C GLU A 85 34.82 8.34 -30.67
N GLU A 86 34.57 7.17 -30.04
CA GLU A 86 35.47 6.03 -30.05
C GLU A 86 35.74 5.52 -31.48
N GLU A 87 34.71 5.31 -32.30
CA GLU A 87 34.86 4.90 -33.70
C GLU A 87 35.63 5.95 -34.51
N SER A 88 35.35 7.25 -34.32
CA SER A 88 36.10 8.32 -35.00
C SER A 88 37.55 8.46 -34.52
N SER A 89 37.82 8.14 -33.25
CA SER A 89 39.16 8.12 -32.66
C SER A 89 39.96 6.91 -33.15
N GLU A 90 39.28 5.80 -33.45
CA GLU A 90 39.85 4.60 -34.08
C GLU A 90 40.08 4.79 -35.59
N GLU A 91 39.22 5.51 -36.31
CA GLU A 91 39.42 5.83 -37.74
C GLU A 91 40.48 6.93 -37.98
N SER A 92 40.79 7.73 -36.96
CA SER A 92 41.75 8.84 -37.07
C SER A 92 43.17 8.51 -36.54
N SER A 93 43.45 7.24 -36.24
CA SER A 93 44.77 6.70 -35.85
C SER A 93 45.43 5.84 -36.92
#